data_AF-F9EQG6-F1
#
_entry.id   AF-F9EQG6-F1
#
_cell.length_a   1.000
_cell.length_b   1.000
_cell.length_c   1.000
_cell.angle_alpha   90.00
_cell.angle_beta   90.00
_cell.angle_gamma   90.00
#
_symmetry.space_group_name_H-M   'P 1'
#
loop_
_entity.id
_entity.type
_entity.pdbx_description
1 polymer ?
#
loop_
_entity_poly.entity_id
_entity_poly.type
_entity_poly.pdbx_seq_one_letter_code
_entity_poly.pdbx_strand_id
1 'polypeptide(L)'
;MNVLHRRFYKIPLRYSNTNIHSGWITSPVSGKNISKTQWLQIITNSKLKNQKHSKLVEVKDGFIDSSSEAYARDFQTVVQQNPQEMIEIILKNKEYVLPIFIDSLFLGIELSEKLEIIDFTILEKLFLEFPCDMKSYRASYFCGIIKNLKKVSWSPEIIQQLMNIALNHFNPELSSNIANQKDSCQTLRNNALNSVKGRAAMAIGHLLQENKEFFSQFKDIIEKMLTDKNPEVCFAAMYALYPSYNINKEWAEKNILHLYESDIRTLSFFNSNKILFHLYYTYKEKVIKIVENCFESEDQELIEIGGHAICEFYIHFKEFEKIVLSVEDKSEYQIKSILEMAILYLDISEYKEIAQKIILTYKNTDIDLQFPLSKIFNKIYIDSIYNKEFLKELMESKVSRKLVRAFVNYLEENTNSIILYKDIILRLCENILQMKLEDLKQEWGLENHISKLIIFLYDKTINIDKQTSDKCMDLWDIMFERQLGSVREISQKLMER
;
A
#
# COMPACT_ATOMS: atom_id res chain seq x y z
N MET A 1 0.63 -18.80 32.72
CA MET A 1 -0.73 -18.57 32.17
C MET A 1 -1.74 -19.24 33.09
N ASN A 2 -2.44 -18.48 33.92
CA ASN A 2 -3.59 -18.98 34.69
C ASN A 2 -4.87 -18.66 33.90
N VAL A 3 -5.38 -19.65 33.17
CA VAL A 3 -6.69 -19.55 32.52
C VAL A 3 -7.74 -19.89 33.58
N LEU A 4 -8.57 -18.92 33.93
CA LEU A 4 -9.72 -19.10 34.82
C LEU A 4 -10.66 -20.18 34.27
N HIS A 5 -10.71 -21.33 34.94
CA HIS A 5 -11.74 -22.35 34.71
C HIS A 5 -13.13 -21.77 35.03
N ARG A 6 -13.84 -21.27 34.02
CA ARG A 6 -15.22 -20.79 34.17
C ARG A 6 -16.14 -21.98 34.43
N ARG A 7 -16.75 -21.96 35.62
CA ARG A 7 -17.59 -23.00 36.26
C ARG A 7 -19.00 -23.15 35.64
N PHE A 8 -19.18 -22.84 34.36
CA PHE A 8 -20.50 -22.79 33.71
C PHE A 8 -20.50 -23.54 32.37
N TYR A 9 -20.19 -24.84 32.39
CA TYR A 9 -20.23 -25.65 31.16
C TYR A 9 -21.62 -26.26 30.87
N LYS A 10 -22.64 -26.01 31.71
CA LYS A 10 -23.97 -26.67 31.59
C LYS A 10 -25.16 -25.83 32.08
N ILE A 11 -25.12 -24.50 31.95
CA ILE A 11 -26.33 -23.69 32.13
C ILE A 11 -26.71 -23.12 30.76
N PRO A 12 -27.85 -23.51 30.15
CA PRO A 12 -28.30 -22.87 28.94
C PRO A 12 -28.54 -21.39 29.26
N LEU A 13 -27.78 -20.52 28.59
CA LEU A 13 -27.99 -19.08 28.69
C LEU A 13 -29.44 -18.82 28.28
N ARG A 14 -30.23 -18.14 29.13
CA ARG A 14 -31.63 -17.73 28.83
C ARG A 14 -31.77 -16.83 27.58
N TYR A 15 -30.66 -16.52 26.91
CA TYR A 15 -30.55 -15.72 25.69
C TYR A 15 -29.84 -16.47 24.54
N SER A 16 -29.75 -17.81 24.57
CA SER A 16 -29.32 -18.56 23.38
C SER A 16 -30.49 -18.67 22.39
N ASN A 17 -30.60 -17.72 21.46
CA ASN A 17 -31.48 -17.87 20.30
C ASN A 17 -30.91 -19.00 19.43
N THR A 18 -31.40 -20.23 19.59
CA THR A 18 -31.04 -21.38 18.76
C THR A 18 -31.71 -21.37 17.38
N ASN A 19 -32.54 -20.36 17.10
CA ASN A 19 -33.24 -20.15 15.83
C ASN A 19 -32.65 -18.96 15.05
N ILE A 20 -31.33 -18.90 14.90
CA ILE A 20 -30.70 -17.92 14.01
C ILE A 20 -30.51 -18.62 12.66
N HIS A 21 -31.40 -18.32 11.71
CA HIS A 21 -31.21 -18.70 10.31
C HIS A 21 -30.31 -17.66 9.64
N SER A 22 -29.13 -18.08 9.20
CA SER A 22 -28.16 -17.24 8.49
C SER A 22 -27.81 -17.92 7.17
N GLY A 23 -27.69 -17.15 6.10
CA GLY A 23 -27.42 -17.71 4.78
C GLY A 23 -27.27 -16.63 3.71
N TRP A 24 -27.14 -17.06 2.46
CA TRP A 24 -27.03 -16.15 1.32
C TRP A 24 -28.31 -15.35 1.11
N ILE A 25 -28.20 -14.17 0.49
CA ILE A 25 -29.36 -13.36 0.07
C ILE A 25 -29.28 -13.20 -1.45
N THR A 26 -30.29 -13.70 -2.15
CA THR A 26 -30.37 -13.61 -3.63
C THR A 26 -31.72 -13.05 -4.06
N SER A 27 -31.78 -12.48 -5.26
CA SER A 27 -33.08 -12.11 -5.84
C SER A 27 -33.76 -13.32 -6.50
N PRO A 28 -35.07 -13.24 -6.82
CA PRO A 28 -35.78 -14.28 -7.55
C PRO A 28 -35.19 -14.63 -8.93
N VAL A 29 -34.31 -13.79 -9.48
CA VAL A 29 -33.67 -14.00 -10.79
C VAL A 29 -32.19 -14.36 -10.72
N SER A 30 -31.60 -14.36 -9.53
CA SER A 30 -30.19 -14.69 -9.33
C SER A 30 -29.84 -16.07 -9.88
N GLY A 31 -28.75 -16.16 -10.62
CA GLY A 31 -28.25 -17.41 -11.23
C GLY A 31 -29.12 -17.98 -12.34
N LYS A 32 -30.20 -17.29 -12.76
CA LYS A 32 -31.06 -17.72 -13.86
C LYS A 32 -30.64 -17.04 -15.16
N ASN A 33 -30.82 -17.75 -16.27
CA ASN A 33 -30.65 -17.17 -17.60
C ASN A 33 -31.91 -16.37 -17.98
N ILE A 34 -31.92 -15.09 -17.61
CA ILE A 34 -33.03 -14.18 -17.86
C ILE A 34 -32.87 -13.55 -19.24
N SER A 35 -33.90 -13.67 -20.06
CA SER A 35 -33.89 -13.08 -21.40
C SER A 35 -34.00 -11.56 -21.35
N LYS A 36 -33.58 -10.91 -22.44
CA LYS A 36 -33.78 -9.48 -22.69
C LYS A 36 -35.22 -9.01 -22.48
N THR A 37 -36.20 -9.78 -22.95
CA THR A 37 -37.62 -9.42 -22.82
C THR A 37 -38.09 -9.49 -21.38
N GLN A 38 -37.57 -10.45 -20.60
CA GLN A 38 -37.85 -10.55 -19.18
C GLN A 38 -37.18 -9.42 -18.39
N TRP A 39 -35.94 -9.05 -18.70
CA TRP A 39 -35.29 -7.90 -18.09
C TRP A 39 -36.04 -6.61 -18.36
N LEU A 40 -36.51 -6.39 -19.60
CA LEU A 40 -37.34 -5.23 -19.93
C LEU A 40 -38.61 -5.18 -19.07
N GLN A 41 -39.29 -6.31 -18.85
CA GLN A 41 -40.45 -6.39 -17.97
C GLN A 41 -40.10 -6.04 -16.51
N ILE A 42 -38.93 -6.48 -16.03
CA ILE A 42 -38.48 -6.22 -14.65
C ILE A 42 -38.17 -4.73 -14.46
N ILE A 43 -37.33 -4.15 -15.32
CA ILE A 43 -36.83 -2.77 -15.14
C ILE A 43 -37.92 -1.70 -15.31
N THR A 44 -39.02 -2.03 -15.99
CA THR A 44 -40.18 -1.16 -16.21
C THR A 44 -41.36 -1.45 -15.27
N ASN A 45 -41.21 -2.41 -14.34
CA ASN A 45 -42.30 -2.83 -13.47
C ASN A 45 -42.58 -1.81 -12.36
N SER A 46 -43.63 -1.02 -12.53
CA SER A 46 -44.08 -0.02 -11.55
C SER A 46 -44.41 -0.59 -10.17
N LYS A 47 -44.71 -1.91 -10.04
CA LYS A 47 -44.95 -2.55 -8.73
C LYS A 47 -43.70 -2.56 -7.84
N LEU A 48 -42.51 -2.54 -8.43
CA LEU A 48 -41.24 -2.48 -7.70
C LEU A 48 -40.99 -1.11 -7.07
N LYS A 49 -41.60 -0.03 -7.59
CA LYS A 49 -41.41 1.35 -7.11
C LYS A 49 -41.83 1.54 -5.63
N ASN A 50 -42.79 0.75 -5.16
CA ASN A 50 -43.34 0.84 -3.80
C ASN A 50 -42.79 -0.24 -2.85
N GLN A 51 -41.93 -1.14 -3.32
CA GLN A 51 -41.35 -2.23 -2.52
C GLN A 51 -39.99 -1.85 -1.94
N LYS A 52 -39.96 -0.77 -1.13
CA LYS A 52 -38.73 -0.32 -0.43
C LYS A 52 -38.31 -1.23 0.73
N HIS A 53 -39.19 -2.08 1.21
CA HIS A 53 -38.90 -3.02 2.30
C HIS A 53 -38.70 -4.42 1.75
N SER A 54 -37.57 -5.05 2.08
CA SER A 54 -37.25 -6.41 1.68
C SER A 54 -38.31 -7.37 2.22
N LYS A 55 -39.05 -8.00 1.32
CA LYS A 55 -39.84 -9.20 1.66
C LYS A 55 -38.89 -10.39 1.56
N LEU A 56 -38.10 -10.58 2.62
CA LEU A 56 -37.21 -11.73 2.73
C LEU A 56 -38.05 -12.99 2.94
N VAL A 57 -37.99 -13.89 1.96
CA VAL A 57 -38.58 -15.22 2.07
C VAL A 57 -37.45 -16.17 2.44
N GLU A 58 -37.53 -16.76 3.63
CA GLU A 58 -36.57 -17.76 4.10
C GLU A 58 -36.65 -19.02 3.22
N VAL A 59 -35.49 -19.50 2.79
CA VAL A 59 -35.32 -20.73 2.00
C VAL A 59 -34.20 -21.55 2.62
N LYS A 60 -34.05 -22.81 2.19
CA LYS A 60 -32.97 -23.66 2.69
C LYS A 60 -31.60 -22.98 2.48
N ASP A 61 -30.87 -22.74 3.56
CA ASP A 61 -29.54 -22.15 3.59
C ASP A 61 -29.46 -20.67 3.13
N GLY A 62 -30.59 -19.93 3.05
CA GLY A 62 -30.59 -18.53 2.60
C GLY A 62 -31.93 -17.80 2.63
N PHE A 63 -31.99 -16.66 1.92
CA PHE A 63 -33.15 -15.79 1.80
C PHE A 63 -33.33 -15.31 0.35
N ILE A 64 -34.58 -15.25 -0.09
CA ILE A 64 -34.96 -14.60 -1.35
C ILE A 64 -35.43 -13.18 -1.04
N ASP A 65 -34.72 -12.18 -1.56
CA ASP A 65 -35.09 -10.77 -1.47
C ASP A 65 -35.74 -10.32 -2.79
N SER A 66 -37.03 -10.01 -2.75
CA SER A 66 -37.78 -9.51 -3.92
C SER A 66 -37.83 -7.98 -3.98
N SER A 67 -36.93 -7.28 -3.27
CA SER A 67 -36.81 -5.82 -3.32
C SER A 67 -36.31 -5.31 -4.68
N SER A 68 -36.59 -4.04 -4.98
CA SER A 68 -36.07 -3.40 -6.19
C SER A 68 -34.53 -3.39 -6.23
N GLU A 69 -33.90 -3.29 -5.05
CA GLU A 69 -32.47 -3.29 -4.81
C GLU A 69 -31.84 -4.65 -5.14
N ALA A 70 -32.51 -5.75 -4.78
CA ALA A 70 -32.05 -7.09 -5.13
C ALA A 70 -32.09 -7.32 -6.65
N TYR A 71 -33.17 -6.93 -7.32
CA TYR A 71 -33.25 -6.99 -8.79
C TYR A 71 -32.21 -6.09 -9.47
N ALA A 72 -31.95 -4.91 -8.92
CA ALA A 72 -30.99 -3.96 -9.47
C ALA A 72 -29.53 -4.48 -9.39
N ARG A 73 -29.17 -5.20 -8.32
CA ARG A 73 -27.87 -5.89 -8.20
C ARG A 73 -27.69 -6.97 -9.27
N ASP A 74 -28.71 -7.80 -9.51
CA ASP A 74 -28.64 -8.81 -10.56
C ASP A 74 -28.62 -8.17 -11.96
N PHE A 75 -29.38 -7.09 -12.15
CA PHE A 75 -29.35 -6.33 -13.40
C PHE A 75 -27.96 -5.73 -13.68
N GLN A 76 -27.30 -5.16 -12.68
CA GLN A 76 -25.91 -4.66 -12.79
C GLN A 76 -24.96 -5.74 -13.30
N THR A 77 -25.10 -6.98 -12.80
CA THR A 77 -24.28 -8.11 -13.24
C THR A 77 -24.50 -8.44 -14.72
N VAL A 78 -25.76 -8.35 -15.19
CA VAL A 78 -26.10 -8.58 -16.61
C VAL A 78 -25.57 -7.45 -17.50
N VAL A 79 -25.65 -6.20 -17.04
CA VAL A 79 -25.05 -5.05 -17.72
C VAL A 79 -23.54 -5.24 -17.84
N GLN A 80 -22.86 -5.67 -16.78
CA GLN A 80 -21.42 -5.91 -16.80
C GLN A 80 -21.02 -6.90 -17.91
N GLN A 81 -21.85 -7.92 -18.16
CA GLN A 81 -21.60 -8.93 -19.19
C GLN A 81 -21.98 -8.44 -20.60
N ASN A 82 -23.04 -7.64 -20.74
CA ASN A 82 -23.60 -7.22 -22.04
C ASN A 82 -23.98 -5.73 -22.04
N PRO A 83 -23.02 -4.81 -21.86
CA PRO A 83 -23.33 -3.42 -21.53
C PRO A 83 -24.05 -2.69 -22.66
N GLN A 84 -23.56 -2.78 -23.90
CA GLN A 84 -24.16 -2.08 -25.05
C GLN A 84 -25.63 -2.48 -25.26
N GLU A 85 -25.93 -3.78 -25.23
CA GLU A 85 -27.29 -4.27 -25.41
C GLU A 85 -28.25 -3.74 -24.33
N MET A 86 -27.79 -3.69 -23.08
CA MET A 86 -28.59 -3.17 -21.97
C MET A 86 -28.79 -1.66 -22.04
N ILE A 87 -27.79 -0.91 -22.51
CA ILE A 87 -27.91 0.53 -22.77
C ILE A 87 -29.00 0.80 -23.81
N GLU A 88 -28.97 0.08 -24.94
CA GLU A 88 -29.95 0.25 -26.03
C GLU A 88 -31.39 -0.04 -25.57
N ILE A 89 -31.59 -1.08 -24.75
CA ILE A 89 -32.90 -1.40 -24.16
C ILE A 89 -33.40 -0.26 -23.29
N ILE A 90 -32.54 0.25 -22.40
CA ILE A 90 -32.92 1.33 -21.48
C ILE A 90 -33.22 2.61 -22.27
N LEU A 91 -32.37 3.00 -23.22
CA LEU A 91 -32.59 4.19 -24.04
C LEU A 91 -33.90 4.12 -24.82
N LYS A 92 -34.25 2.95 -25.37
CA LYS A 92 -35.51 2.76 -26.11
C LYS A 92 -36.76 2.88 -25.22
N ASN A 93 -36.64 2.59 -23.93
CA ASN A 93 -37.77 2.51 -22.99
C ASN A 93 -37.67 3.51 -21.84
N LYS A 94 -36.87 4.57 -22.01
CA LYS A 94 -36.44 5.52 -20.98
C LYS A 94 -37.55 6.09 -20.09
N GLU A 95 -38.75 6.30 -20.63
CA GLU A 95 -39.89 6.87 -19.90
C GLU A 95 -40.43 5.96 -18.80
N TYR A 96 -40.19 4.65 -18.90
CA TYR A 96 -40.77 3.64 -18.02
C TYR A 96 -39.75 2.99 -17.08
N VAL A 97 -38.45 3.19 -17.32
CA VAL A 97 -37.38 2.56 -16.52
C VAL A 97 -37.31 3.20 -15.13
N LEU A 98 -37.27 2.38 -14.08
CA LEU A 98 -37.16 2.90 -12.71
C LEU A 98 -35.74 3.45 -12.44
N PRO A 99 -35.59 4.56 -11.69
CA PRO A 99 -34.29 5.20 -11.46
C PRO A 99 -33.20 4.29 -10.89
N ILE A 100 -33.55 3.33 -10.02
CA ILE A 100 -32.58 2.40 -9.42
C ILE A 100 -31.85 1.55 -10.47
N PHE A 101 -32.54 1.19 -11.56
CA PHE A 101 -31.94 0.43 -12.65
C PHE A 101 -31.04 1.29 -13.54
N ILE A 102 -31.27 2.61 -13.59
CA ILE A 102 -30.35 3.55 -14.26
C ILE A 102 -29.03 3.61 -13.48
N ASP A 103 -29.09 3.71 -12.15
CA ASP A 103 -27.87 3.75 -11.33
C ASP A 103 -27.10 2.42 -11.41
N SER A 104 -27.81 1.29 -11.39
CA SER A 104 -27.22 -0.04 -11.62
C SER A 104 -26.67 -0.23 -13.03
N LEU A 105 -27.28 0.39 -14.06
CA LEU A 105 -26.73 0.41 -15.42
C LEU A 105 -25.35 1.08 -15.43
N PHE A 106 -25.24 2.29 -14.86
CA PHE A 106 -23.96 3.01 -14.84
C PHE A 106 -22.87 2.23 -14.09
N LEU A 107 -23.19 1.65 -12.92
CA LEU A 107 -22.25 0.79 -12.20
C LEU A 107 -21.84 -0.44 -13.01
N GLY A 108 -22.80 -1.11 -13.66
CA GLY A 108 -22.51 -2.27 -14.49
C GLY A 108 -21.61 -1.94 -15.68
N ILE A 109 -21.78 -0.75 -16.29
CA ILE A 109 -20.91 -0.26 -17.36
C ILE A 109 -19.50 0.00 -16.85
N GLU A 110 -19.35 0.72 -15.72
CA GLU A 110 -18.04 1.02 -15.13
C GLU A 110 -17.22 -0.25 -14.85
N LEU A 111 -17.89 -1.30 -14.36
CA LEU A 111 -17.27 -2.58 -13.99
C LEU A 111 -17.09 -3.55 -15.17
N SER A 112 -17.57 -3.19 -16.38
CA SER A 112 -17.54 -4.08 -17.52
C SER A 112 -16.14 -4.18 -18.15
N GLU A 113 -15.64 -5.40 -18.32
CA GLU A 113 -14.45 -5.67 -19.14
C GLU A 113 -14.66 -5.31 -20.62
N LYS A 114 -15.91 -5.12 -21.04
CA LYS A 114 -16.30 -4.74 -22.40
C LYS A 114 -16.48 -3.23 -22.56
N LEU A 115 -16.11 -2.41 -21.59
CA LEU A 115 -16.30 -0.95 -21.64
C LEU A 115 -15.69 -0.32 -22.91
N GLU A 116 -14.46 -0.68 -23.27
CA GLU A 116 -13.75 -0.11 -24.43
C GLU A 116 -14.34 -0.51 -25.79
N ILE A 117 -15.19 -1.55 -25.85
CA ILE A 117 -15.82 -2.00 -27.11
C ILE A 117 -17.25 -1.47 -27.29
N ILE A 118 -17.79 -0.75 -26.32
CA ILE A 118 -19.10 -0.10 -26.47
C ILE A 118 -18.98 1.04 -27.48
N ASP A 119 -19.94 1.15 -28.39
CA ASP A 119 -20.03 2.30 -29.27
C ASP A 119 -20.08 3.61 -28.46
N PHE A 120 -19.08 4.46 -28.66
CA PHE A 120 -18.95 5.74 -27.99
C PHE A 120 -20.20 6.62 -28.14
N THR A 121 -20.84 6.61 -29.31
CA THR A 121 -22.05 7.41 -29.58
C THR A 121 -23.24 6.95 -28.72
N ILE A 122 -23.30 5.66 -28.39
CA ILE A 122 -24.32 5.09 -27.50
C ILE A 122 -24.07 5.52 -26.05
N LEU A 123 -22.81 5.52 -25.60
CA LEU A 123 -22.43 5.99 -24.27
C LEU A 123 -22.70 7.49 -24.09
N GLU A 124 -22.33 8.29 -25.08
CA GLU A 124 -22.60 9.73 -25.06
C GLU A 124 -24.11 10.00 -25.00
N LYS A 125 -24.90 9.31 -25.83
CA LYS A 125 -26.37 9.40 -25.78
C LYS A 125 -26.94 9.00 -24.42
N LEU A 126 -26.38 7.97 -23.78
CA LEU A 126 -26.78 7.57 -22.43
C LEU A 126 -26.57 8.69 -21.41
N PHE A 127 -25.41 9.34 -21.42
CA PHE A 127 -25.07 10.39 -20.47
C PHE A 127 -25.93 11.64 -20.65
N LEU A 128 -26.28 11.97 -21.89
CA LEU A 128 -27.16 13.09 -22.21
C LEU A 128 -28.62 12.80 -21.82
N GLU A 129 -29.10 11.57 -22.01
CA GLU A 129 -30.47 11.18 -21.68
C GLU A 129 -30.69 11.03 -20.17
N PHE A 130 -29.68 10.53 -19.45
CA PHE A 130 -29.75 10.31 -18.01
C PHE A 130 -28.66 11.09 -17.27
N PRO A 131 -28.78 12.43 -17.20
CA PRO A 131 -27.78 13.25 -16.53
C PRO A 131 -27.66 12.91 -15.03
N CYS A 132 -26.50 13.21 -14.47
CA CYS A 132 -26.22 13.02 -13.05
C CYS A 132 -27.04 14.01 -12.19
N ASP A 133 -27.71 13.51 -11.14
CA ASP A 133 -28.62 14.31 -10.29
C ASP A 133 -27.96 14.96 -9.07
N MET A 134 -26.61 14.86 -8.97
CA MET A 134 -25.77 15.38 -7.88
C MET A 134 -26.10 14.82 -6.48
N LYS A 135 -26.87 13.74 -6.41
CA LYS A 135 -27.36 13.12 -5.16
C LYS A 135 -27.13 11.62 -5.12
N SER A 136 -27.34 10.92 -6.23
CA SER A 136 -27.17 9.48 -6.32
C SER A 136 -25.72 9.10 -6.64
N TYR A 137 -25.37 7.83 -6.40
CA TYR A 137 -24.07 7.29 -6.76
C TYR A 137 -23.80 7.30 -8.28
N ARG A 138 -24.78 7.65 -9.13
CA ARG A 138 -24.60 7.77 -10.59
C ARG A 138 -23.44 8.68 -10.97
N ALA A 139 -23.28 9.80 -10.27
CA ALA A 139 -22.17 10.74 -10.52
C ALA A 139 -20.80 10.07 -10.30
N SER A 140 -20.70 9.18 -9.30
CA SER A 140 -19.50 8.38 -9.02
C SER A 140 -19.16 7.46 -10.19
N TYR A 141 -20.17 6.76 -10.71
CA TYR A 141 -20.02 5.79 -11.79
C TYR A 141 -19.75 6.47 -13.13
N PHE A 142 -20.43 7.59 -13.41
CA PHE A 142 -20.16 8.47 -14.55
C PHE A 142 -18.68 8.89 -14.59
N CYS A 143 -18.14 9.39 -13.47
CA CYS A 143 -16.72 9.75 -13.38
C CYS A 143 -15.81 8.54 -13.60
N GLY A 144 -16.17 7.38 -13.04
CA GLY A 144 -15.44 6.13 -13.24
C GLY A 144 -15.37 5.68 -14.69
N ILE A 145 -16.49 5.76 -15.42
CA ILE A 145 -16.57 5.44 -16.85
C ILE A 145 -15.67 6.38 -17.67
N ILE A 146 -15.76 7.70 -17.44
CA ILE A 146 -14.92 8.68 -18.14
C ILE A 146 -13.42 8.40 -17.91
N LYS A 147 -13.04 8.14 -16.65
CA LYS A 147 -11.65 7.83 -16.27
C LYS A 147 -11.11 6.56 -16.96
N ASN A 148 -11.98 5.58 -17.22
CA ASN A 148 -11.55 4.29 -17.77
C ASN A 148 -11.55 4.26 -19.31
N LEU A 149 -12.18 5.21 -20.00
CA LEU A 149 -12.24 5.28 -21.45
C LEU A 149 -11.10 6.12 -22.04
N LYS A 150 -10.37 5.55 -23.02
CA LYS A 150 -9.22 6.21 -23.67
C LYS A 150 -9.60 6.74 -25.05
N LYS A 151 -8.89 7.77 -25.53
CA LYS A 151 -9.02 8.31 -26.91
C LYS A 151 -10.45 8.70 -27.32
N VAL A 152 -11.26 9.18 -26.36
CA VAL A 152 -12.63 9.64 -26.60
C VAL A 152 -12.72 11.15 -26.51
N SER A 153 -13.52 11.75 -27.38
CA SER A 153 -13.80 13.20 -27.40
C SER A 153 -15.21 13.44 -26.91
N TRP A 154 -15.37 13.67 -25.60
CA TRP A 154 -16.66 13.98 -24.99
C TRP A 154 -17.20 15.33 -25.44
N SER A 155 -18.52 15.39 -25.64
CA SER A 155 -19.22 16.65 -25.90
C SER A 155 -19.05 17.68 -24.77
N PRO A 156 -19.14 18.99 -25.08
CA PRO A 156 -19.08 20.06 -24.09
C PRO A 156 -20.06 19.89 -22.93
N GLU A 157 -21.25 19.33 -23.17
CA GLU A 157 -22.27 19.06 -22.16
C GLU A 157 -21.80 18.03 -21.12
N ILE A 158 -21.11 16.97 -21.57
CA ILE A 158 -20.55 15.93 -20.69
C ILE A 158 -19.38 16.49 -19.88
N ILE A 159 -18.50 17.27 -20.52
CA ILE A 159 -17.41 17.98 -19.84
C ILE A 159 -17.97 18.93 -18.77
N GLN A 160 -18.99 19.71 -19.11
CA GLN A 160 -19.64 20.63 -18.17
C GLN A 160 -20.31 19.89 -17.01
N GLN A 161 -20.89 18.72 -17.25
CA GLN A 161 -21.43 17.87 -16.19
C GLN A 161 -20.31 17.38 -15.25
N LEU A 162 -19.17 16.93 -15.78
CA LEU A 162 -18.01 16.53 -14.98
C LEU A 162 -17.49 17.69 -14.11
N MET A 163 -17.33 18.88 -14.69
CA MET A 163 -16.92 20.09 -13.96
C MET A 163 -17.91 20.44 -12.84
N ASN A 164 -19.21 20.31 -13.12
CA ASN A 164 -20.25 20.57 -12.13
C ASN A 164 -20.22 19.55 -10.97
N ILE A 165 -19.97 18.27 -11.26
CA ILE A 165 -19.79 17.23 -10.24
C ILE A 165 -18.60 17.58 -9.34
N ALA A 166 -17.45 17.93 -9.94
CA ALA A 166 -16.24 18.25 -9.21
C ALA A 166 -16.42 19.40 -8.20
N LEU A 167 -17.24 20.40 -8.53
CA LEU A 167 -17.48 21.57 -7.67
C LEU A 167 -18.64 21.39 -6.70
N ASN A 168 -19.75 20.83 -7.17
CA ASN A 168 -21.06 21.00 -6.52
C ASN A 168 -21.68 19.70 -5.99
N HIS A 169 -21.09 18.53 -6.26
CA HIS A 169 -21.65 17.29 -5.73
C HIS A 169 -21.67 17.31 -4.20
N PHE A 170 -22.83 16.98 -3.61
CA PHE A 170 -22.96 16.87 -2.17
C PHE A 170 -22.11 15.70 -1.70
N ASN A 171 -21.06 15.95 -0.93
CA ASN A 171 -20.37 14.85 -0.27
C ASN A 171 -21.25 14.46 0.92
N PRO A 172 -21.97 13.32 0.90
CA PRO A 172 -22.65 12.89 2.10
C PRO A 172 -21.56 12.75 3.17
N GLU A 173 -21.75 13.37 4.33
CA GLU A 173 -20.88 13.12 5.48
C GLU A 173 -20.75 11.60 5.59
N LEU A 174 -19.52 11.10 5.36
CA LEU A 174 -19.23 9.68 5.47
C LEU A 174 -19.79 9.26 6.83
N SER A 175 -20.74 8.32 6.77
CA SER A 175 -21.55 7.94 7.92
C SER A 175 -20.66 7.72 9.15
N SER A 176 -21.18 8.18 10.28
CA SER A 176 -20.61 8.27 11.63
C SER A 176 -19.86 7.05 12.19
N ASN A 177 -19.70 5.96 11.43
CA ASN A 177 -18.82 4.84 11.76
C ASN A 177 -17.32 5.15 11.54
N ILE A 178 -16.98 6.21 10.79
CA ILE A 178 -15.58 6.66 10.58
C ILE A 178 -15.20 7.83 11.50
N ALA A 179 -16.15 8.50 12.15
CA ALA A 179 -15.90 9.64 13.04
C ALA A 179 -14.99 9.30 14.27
N ASN A 180 -14.73 8.02 14.52
CA ASN A 180 -13.79 7.54 15.53
C ASN A 180 -12.41 7.13 14.97
N GLN A 181 -12.16 7.27 13.66
CA GLN A 181 -10.83 7.09 13.09
C GLN A 181 -10.01 8.35 13.32
N LYS A 182 -8.79 8.16 13.85
CA LYS A 182 -7.79 9.22 14.00
C LYS A 182 -7.59 9.89 12.64
N ASP A 183 -7.69 11.22 12.58
CA ASP A 183 -7.32 12.02 11.40
C ASP A 183 -5.91 11.60 10.96
N SER A 184 -5.81 10.86 9.87
CA SER A 184 -4.57 10.25 9.37
C SER A 184 -4.47 10.37 7.86
N CYS A 185 -3.25 10.25 7.32
CA CYS A 185 -3.00 10.18 5.88
C CYS A 185 -3.86 9.11 5.20
N GLN A 186 -3.92 7.92 5.79
CA GLN A 186 -4.68 6.80 5.25
C GLN A 186 -6.19 7.09 5.19
N THR A 187 -6.77 7.67 6.25
CA THR A 187 -8.19 8.04 6.26
C THR A 187 -8.47 9.15 5.23
N LEU A 188 -7.64 10.19 5.17
CA LEU A 188 -7.78 11.28 4.19
C LEU A 188 -7.76 10.75 2.76
N ARG A 189 -6.73 9.95 2.41
CA ARG A 189 -6.57 9.37 1.07
C ARG A 189 -7.73 8.45 0.70
N ASN A 190 -8.16 7.58 1.62
CA ASN A 190 -9.28 6.67 1.36
C ASN A 190 -10.59 7.42 1.15
N ASN A 191 -10.86 8.45 1.94
CA ASN A 191 -12.07 9.23 1.77
C ASN A 191 -12.03 10.04 0.47
N ALA A 192 -10.87 10.65 0.14
CA ALA A 192 -10.68 11.34 -1.13
C ALA A 192 -10.96 10.42 -2.33
N LEU A 193 -10.40 9.20 -2.34
CA LEU A 193 -10.60 8.20 -3.39
C LEU A 193 -12.05 7.72 -3.52
N ASN A 194 -12.78 7.65 -2.42
CA ASN A 194 -14.16 7.15 -2.39
C ASN A 194 -15.20 8.27 -2.53
N SER A 195 -14.78 9.53 -2.45
CA SER A 195 -15.66 10.68 -2.68
C SER A 195 -15.99 10.85 -4.17
N VAL A 196 -17.19 11.34 -4.47
CA VAL A 196 -17.60 11.60 -5.85
C VAL A 196 -16.78 12.73 -6.47
N LYS A 197 -16.49 13.77 -5.69
CA LYS A 197 -15.59 14.86 -6.11
C LYS A 197 -14.18 14.36 -6.42
N GLY A 198 -13.68 13.40 -5.63
CA GLY A 198 -12.37 12.82 -5.90
C GLY A 198 -12.34 11.94 -7.16
N ARG A 199 -13.39 11.17 -7.41
CA ARG A 199 -13.55 10.46 -8.70
C ARG A 199 -13.64 11.43 -9.88
N ALA A 200 -14.30 12.58 -9.72
CA ALA A 200 -14.32 13.63 -10.73
C ALA A 200 -12.92 14.21 -10.97
N ALA A 201 -12.13 14.45 -9.91
CA ALA A 201 -10.73 14.88 -10.05
C ALA A 201 -9.88 13.87 -10.83
N MET A 202 -10.05 12.57 -10.57
CA MET A 202 -9.37 11.51 -11.31
C MET A 202 -9.77 11.48 -12.78
N ALA A 203 -11.05 11.65 -13.09
CA ALA A 203 -11.54 11.73 -14.47
C ALA A 203 -11.00 12.97 -15.20
N ILE A 204 -10.95 14.13 -14.53
CA ILE A 204 -10.30 15.35 -15.06
C ILE A 204 -8.82 15.09 -15.35
N GLY A 205 -8.10 14.49 -14.40
CA GLY A 205 -6.69 14.15 -14.56
C GLY A 205 -6.44 13.22 -15.75
N HIS A 206 -7.28 12.20 -15.91
CA HIS A 206 -7.25 11.30 -17.06
C HIS A 206 -7.46 12.05 -18.39
N LEU A 207 -8.48 12.92 -18.49
CA LEU A 207 -8.73 13.70 -19.69
C LEU A 207 -7.57 14.65 -20.03
N LEU A 208 -6.92 15.26 -19.03
CA LEU A 208 -5.74 16.10 -19.22
C LEU A 208 -4.52 15.33 -19.72
N GLN A 209 -4.38 14.08 -19.29
CA GLN A 209 -3.32 13.19 -19.76
C GLN A 209 -3.53 12.80 -21.23
N GLU A 210 -4.79 12.57 -21.65
CA GLU A 210 -5.14 12.20 -23.02
C GLU A 210 -5.16 13.39 -23.97
N ASN A 211 -5.71 14.55 -23.56
CA ASN A 211 -5.74 15.76 -24.36
C ASN A 211 -5.47 17.02 -23.51
N LYS A 212 -4.29 17.61 -23.75
CA LYS A 212 -3.81 18.81 -23.05
C LYS A 212 -4.65 20.06 -23.33
N GLU A 213 -5.43 20.10 -24.42
CA GLU A 213 -6.27 21.25 -24.78
C GLU A 213 -7.35 21.54 -23.73
N PHE A 214 -7.80 20.50 -23.01
CA PHE A 214 -8.76 20.64 -21.91
C PHE A 214 -8.21 21.44 -20.72
N PHE A 215 -6.90 21.67 -20.65
CA PHE A 215 -6.29 22.40 -19.53
C PHE A 215 -6.92 23.76 -19.31
N SER A 216 -7.19 24.51 -20.39
CA SER A 216 -7.83 25.83 -20.30
C SER A 216 -9.19 25.79 -19.61
N GLN A 217 -9.97 24.72 -19.82
CA GLN A 217 -11.30 24.54 -19.23
C GLN A 217 -11.24 24.03 -17.79
N PHE A 218 -10.29 23.13 -17.49
CA PHE A 218 -10.18 22.52 -16.16
C PHE A 218 -9.36 23.33 -15.16
N LYS A 219 -8.49 24.25 -15.61
CA LYS A 219 -7.61 25.02 -14.72
C LYS A 219 -8.39 25.69 -13.58
N ASP A 220 -9.42 26.47 -13.90
CA ASP A 220 -10.24 27.17 -12.90
C ASP A 220 -11.00 26.21 -11.97
N ILE A 221 -11.34 25.02 -12.47
CA ILE A 221 -12.01 23.99 -11.68
C ILE A 221 -11.03 23.40 -10.67
N ILE A 222 -9.82 23.08 -11.11
CA ILE A 222 -8.76 22.57 -10.23
C ILE A 222 -8.45 23.61 -9.15
N GLU A 223 -8.26 24.89 -9.52
CA GLU A 223 -8.01 25.96 -8.54
C GLU A 223 -9.09 26.05 -7.46
N LYS A 224 -10.37 25.94 -7.85
CA LYS A 224 -11.48 25.90 -6.89
C LYS A 224 -11.42 24.68 -5.98
N MET A 225 -11.10 23.50 -6.52
CA MET A 225 -10.95 22.28 -5.71
C MET A 225 -9.81 22.37 -4.70
N LEU A 226 -8.71 23.05 -5.03
CA LEU A 226 -7.58 23.25 -4.13
C LEU A 226 -7.92 24.11 -2.91
N THR A 227 -8.93 24.97 -3.05
CA THR A 227 -9.42 25.86 -1.98
C THR A 227 -10.73 25.38 -1.35
N ASP A 228 -11.14 24.14 -1.62
CA ASP A 228 -12.35 23.55 -1.02
C ASP A 228 -12.19 23.45 0.51
N LYS A 229 -13.30 23.55 1.23
CA LYS A 229 -13.29 23.45 2.69
C LYS A 229 -13.06 22.02 3.16
N ASN A 230 -13.36 21.03 2.32
CA ASN A 230 -13.13 19.62 2.63
C ASN A 230 -11.69 19.22 2.22
N PRO A 231 -10.82 18.84 3.18
CA PRO A 231 -9.46 18.39 2.89
C PRO A 231 -9.39 17.22 1.91
N GLU A 232 -10.41 16.35 1.87
CA GLU A 232 -10.48 15.22 0.94
C GLU A 232 -10.55 15.68 -0.52
N VAL A 233 -11.24 16.80 -0.77
CA VAL A 233 -11.35 17.40 -2.11
C VAL A 233 -10.02 18.06 -2.50
N CYS A 234 -9.40 18.79 -1.56
CA CYS A 234 -8.07 19.37 -1.77
C CYS A 234 -7.03 18.29 -2.07
N PHE A 235 -7.04 17.19 -1.30
CA PHE A 235 -6.20 16.03 -1.57
C PHE A 235 -6.48 15.45 -2.96
N ALA A 236 -7.75 15.22 -3.31
CA ALA A 236 -8.10 14.62 -4.59
C ALA A 236 -7.74 15.50 -5.80
N ALA A 237 -7.67 16.83 -5.63
CA ALA A 237 -7.21 17.73 -6.69
C ALA A 237 -5.80 17.39 -7.18
N MET A 238 -4.97 16.70 -6.38
CA MET A 238 -3.67 16.17 -6.81
C MET A 238 -3.76 15.25 -8.04
N TYR A 239 -4.85 14.49 -8.19
CA TYR A 239 -5.05 13.63 -9.38
C TYR A 239 -5.17 14.43 -10.68
N ALA A 240 -5.64 15.68 -10.62
CA ALA A 240 -5.71 16.59 -11.77
C ALA A 240 -4.46 17.47 -11.89
N LEU A 241 -3.84 17.86 -10.77
CA LEU A 241 -2.59 18.63 -10.77
C LEU A 241 -1.41 17.83 -11.33
N TYR A 242 -1.29 16.55 -10.98
CA TYR A 242 -0.19 15.70 -11.41
C TYR A 242 -0.01 15.65 -12.94
N PRO A 243 -1.04 15.33 -13.75
CA PRO A 243 -0.92 15.40 -15.20
C PRO A 243 -0.77 16.84 -15.72
N SER A 244 -1.33 17.84 -15.02
CA SER A 244 -1.18 19.25 -15.39
C SER A 244 0.28 19.74 -15.33
N TYR A 245 1.12 19.11 -14.53
CA TYR A 245 2.56 19.39 -14.48
C TYR A 245 3.24 19.25 -15.86
N ASN A 246 2.78 18.31 -16.70
CA ASN A 246 3.28 18.11 -18.06
C ASN A 246 2.69 19.06 -19.11
N ILE A 247 1.82 19.99 -18.68
CA ILE A 247 1.13 20.98 -19.52
C ILE A 247 1.60 22.39 -19.14
N ASN A 248 1.49 22.74 -17.86
CA ASN A 248 1.99 23.98 -17.29
C ASN A 248 2.72 23.70 -15.99
N LYS A 249 4.04 23.49 -16.11
CA LYS A 249 4.92 23.11 -15.01
C LYS A 249 4.91 24.14 -13.87
N GLU A 250 5.19 25.41 -14.15
CA GLU A 250 5.29 26.45 -13.12
C GLU A 250 3.99 26.62 -12.33
N TRP A 251 2.84 26.59 -13.04
CA TRP A 251 1.54 26.66 -12.38
C TRP A 251 1.26 25.44 -11.50
N ALA A 252 1.57 24.23 -12.00
CA ALA A 252 1.36 23.01 -11.22
C ALA A 252 2.27 22.96 -9.99
N GLU A 253 3.55 23.34 -10.14
CA GLU A 253 4.51 23.40 -9.03
C GLU A 253 4.03 24.30 -7.90
N LYS A 254 3.59 25.52 -8.22
CA LYS A 254 3.10 26.48 -7.21
C LYS A 254 1.89 25.92 -6.45
N ASN A 255 0.96 25.30 -7.16
CA ASN A 255 -0.25 24.74 -6.56
C ASN A 255 0.00 23.47 -5.74
N ILE A 256 0.88 22.58 -6.21
CA ILE A 256 1.29 21.39 -5.44
C ILE A 256 2.01 21.82 -4.16
N LEU A 257 2.94 22.78 -4.27
CA LEU A 257 3.65 23.29 -3.11
C LEU A 257 2.71 23.94 -2.09
N HIS A 258 1.73 24.71 -2.57
CA HIS A 258 0.70 25.29 -1.71
C HIS A 258 -0.12 24.22 -0.97
N LEU A 259 -0.48 23.12 -1.62
CA LEU A 259 -1.17 22.00 -0.96
C LEU A 259 -0.31 21.37 0.13
N TYR A 260 0.95 21.06 -0.18
CA TYR A 260 1.89 20.49 0.79
C TYR A 260 2.11 21.40 2.00
N GLU A 261 2.17 22.72 1.78
CA GLU A 261 2.29 23.71 2.86
C GLU A 261 1.00 23.86 3.68
N SER A 262 -0.17 23.63 3.08
CA SER A 262 -1.47 23.83 3.72
C SER A 262 -1.93 22.62 4.52
N ASP A 263 -1.71 21.42 4.00
CA ASP A 263 -1.99 20.15 4.69
C ASP A 263 -0.93 19.12 4.31
N ILE A 264 0.01 18.89 5.23
CA ILE A 264 1.16 17.99 5.03
C ILE A 264 0.72 16.55 4.70
N ARG A 265 -0.50 16.14 5.07
CA ARG A 265 -1.06 14.81 4.75
C ARG A 265 -1.21 14.59 3.25
N THR A 266 -1.26 15.67 2.45
CA THR A 266 -1.30 15.58 0.99
C THR A 266 -0.03 14.98 0.38
N LEU A 267 1.08 14.94 1.11
CA LEU A 267 2.29 14.21 0.68
C LEU A 267 2.09 12.69 0.60
N SER A 268 1.06 12.14 1.24
CA SER A 268 0.68 10.72 1.07
C SER A 268 0.10 10.40 -0.33
N PHE A 269 -0.03 11.41 -1.21
CA PHE A 269 -0.28 11.18 -2.63
C PHE A 269 0.87 10.40 -3.27
N PHE A 270 0.54 9.47 -4.16
CA PHE A 270 1.52 8.65 -4.84
C PHE A 270 2.49 9.52 -5.67
N ASN A 271 3.77 9.15 -5.73
CA ASN A 271 4.86 9.92 -6.36
C ASN A 271 5.26 11.25 -5.70
N SER A 272 4.73 11.63 -4.53
CA SER A 272 5.13 12.89 -3.87
C SER A 272 6.64 13.02 -3.67
N ASN A 273 7.36 11.94 -3.33
CA ASN A 273 8.84 11.98 -3.22
C ASN A 273 9.52 12.45 -4.52
N LYS A 274 9.09 11.93 -5.67
CA LYS A 274 9.63 12.37 -6.99
C LYS A 274 9.30 13.83 -7.26
N ILE A 275 8.09 14.27 -6.89
CA ILE A 275 7.67 15.66 -7.05
C ILE A 275 8.51 16.58 -6.16
N LEU A 276 8.76 16.21 -4.90
CA LEU A 276 9.65 16.96 -4.00
C LEU A 276 11.04 17.14 -4.59
N PHE A 277 11.62 16.09 -5.18
CA PHE A 277 12.90 16.16 -5.88
C PHE A 277 12.89 17.16 -7.05
N HIS A 278 11.81 17.19 -7.83
CA HIS A 278 11.67 18.17 -8.90
C HIS A 278 11.49 19.60 -8.37
N LEU A 279 10.67 19.77 -7.34
CA LEU A 279 10.43 21.07 -6.69
C LEU A 279 11.68 21.62 -6.03
N TYR A 280 12.56 20.76 -5.51
CA TYR A 280 13.76 21.15 -4.75
C TYR A 280 14.67 22.11 -5.53
N TYR A 281 14.84 21.89 -6.84
CA TYR A 281 15.70 22.75 -7.68
C TYR A 281 15.24 24.21 -7.72
N THR A 282 13.94 24.46 -7.59
CA THR A 282 13.35 25.80 -7.67
C THR A 282 12.95 26.34 -6.30
N TYR A 283 12.51 25.48 -5.39
CA TYR A 283 11.87 25.82 -4.11
C TYR A 283 12.56 25.18 -2.90
N LYS A 284 13.90 25.09 -2.95
CA LYS A 284 14.77 24.43 -1.96
C LYS A 284 14.31 24.57 -0.50
N GLU A 285 14.24 25.81 0.01
CA GLU A 285 13.94 26.06 1.43
C GLU A 285 12.55 25.53 1.85
N LYS A 286 11.56 25.69 0.97
CA LYS A 286 10.20 25.21 1.22
C LYS A 286 10.15 23.68 1.22
N VAL A 287 10.83 23.04 0.27
CA VAL A 287 10.92 21.58 0.19
C VAL A 287 11.61 21.01 1.44
N ILE A 288 12.72 21.61 1.87
CA ILE A 288 13.43 21.20 3.09
C ILE A 288 12.48 21.22 4.29
N LYS A 289 11.79 22.33 4.50
CA LYS A 289 10.84 22.49 5.61
C LYS A 289 9.68 21.49 5.56
N ILE A 290 9.15 21.22 4.36
CA ILE A 290 8.08 20.23 4.17
C ILE A 290 8.56 18.83 4.57
N VAL A 291 9.76 18.44 4.14
CA VAL A 291 10.36 17.14 4.45
C VAL A 291 10.63 16.99 5.96
N GLU A 292 11.13 18.04 6.62
CA GLU A 292 11.31 18.08 8.08
C GLU A 292 9.97 17.91 8.81
N ASN A 293 8.95 18.66 8.43
CA ASN A 293 7.62 18.56 9.03
C ASN A 293 7.02 17.15 8.90
N CYS A 294 7.25 16.45 7.78
CA CYS A 294 6.84 15.06 7.64
C CYS A 294 7.56 14.16 8.63
N PHE A 295 8.88 14.30 8.73
CA PHE A 295 9.72 13.48 9.59
C PHE A 295 9.42 13.67 11.08
N GLU A 296 9.02 14.87 11.49
CA GLU A 296 8.64 15.23 12.86
C GLU A 296 7.17 14.97 13.20
N SER A 297 6.39 14.44 12.25
CA SER A 297 4.96 14.18 12.43
C SER A 297 4.67 13.06 13.44
N GLU A 298 3.44 13.03 13.98
CA GLU A 298 2.92 11.90 14.76
C GLU A 298 2.28 10.80 13.89
N ASP A 299 1.99 11.10 12.61
CA ASP A 299 1.43 10.13 11.66
C ASP A 299 2.57 9.25 11.11
N GLN A 300 2.46 7.94 11.31
CA GLN A 300 3.50 6.98 10.92
C GLN A 300 3.80 6.98 9.42
N GLU A 301 2.78 7.23 8.58
CA GLU A 301 2.97 7.30 7.12
C GLU A 301 3.77 8.56 6.74
N LEU A 302 3.54 9.68 7.43
CA LEU A 302 4.34 10.90 7.23
C LEU A 302 5.78 10.74 7.71
N ILE A 303 5.99 10.09 8.87
CA ILE A 303 7.34 9.77 9.34
C ILE A 303 8.08 8.93 8.30
N GLU A 304 7.42 7.92 7.72
CA GLU A 304 8.01 7.06 6.70
C GLU A 304 8.38 7.85 5.44
N ILE A 305 7.43 8.62 4.89
CA ILE A 305 7.65 9.49 3.72
C ILE A 305 8.80 10.47 3.98
N GLY A 306 8.79 11.11 5.16
CA GLY A 306 9.81 12.07 5.57
C GLY A 306 11.18 11.42 5.72
N GLY A 307 11.28 10.25 6.38
CA GLY A 307 12.55 9.55 6.58
C GLY A 307 13.13 9.00 5.27
N HIS A 308 12.28 8.52 4.37
CA HIS A 308 12.66 8.19 3.00
C HIS A 308 13.24 9.42 2.29
N ALA A 309 12.49 10.51 2.25
CA ALA A 309 12.92 11.74 1.60
C ALA A 309 14.22 12.29 2.19
N ILE A 310 14.35 12.40 3.52
CA ILE A 310 15.57 12.84 4.20
C ILE A 310 16.79 12.03 3.76
N CYS A 311 16.66 10.71 3.71
CA CYS A 311 17.74 9.82 3.29
C CYS A 311 18.14 10.07 1.83
N GLU A 312 17.17 10.14 0.91
CA GLU A 312 17.45 10.41 -0.50
C GLU A 312 18.05 11.80 -0.70
N PHE A 313 17.54 12.84 -0.02
CA PHE A 313 18.07 14.20 -0.10
C PHE A 313 19.51 14.30 0.39
N TYR A 314 19.88 13.54 1.43
CA TYR A 314 21.27 13.46 1.87
C TYR A 314 22.16 12.74 0.85
N ILE A 315 21.69 11.63 0.27
CA ILE A 315 22.43 10.88 -0.74
C ILE A 315 22.74 11.75 -1.96
N HIS A 316 21.73 12.41 -2.53
CA HIS A 316 21.82 13.18 -3.78
C HIS A 316 22.38 14.60 -3.59
N PHE A 317 22.05 15.27 -2.49
CA PHE A 317 22.32 16.70 -2.33
C PHE A 317 23.09 17.08 -1.06
N LYS A 318 23.43 16.10 -0.20
CA LYS A 318 24.06 16.31 1.12
C LYS A 318 23.22 17.15 2.10
N GLU A 319 21.94 17.32 1.82
CA GLU A 319 21.00 17.93 2.76
C GLU A 319 20.76 17.01 3.95
N PHE A 320 20.33 17.55 5.09
CA PHE A 320 19.99 16.78 6.30
C PHE A 320 21.12 15.91 6.89
N GLU A 321 22.39 16.19 6.59
CA GLU A 321 23.53 15.40 7.07
C GLU A 321 23.49 15.16 8.59
N LYS A 322 23.17 16.19 9.37
CA LYS A 322 23.07 16.10 10.83
C LYS A 322 21.95 15.16 11.31
N ILE A 323 20.84 15.10 10.57
CA ILE A 323 19.70 14.23 10.90
C ILE A 323 20.07 12.79 10.57
N VAL A 324 20.61 12.56 9.37
CA VAL A 324 20.93 11.22 8.87
C VAL A 324 22.10 10.58 9.62
N LEU A 325 23.13 11.35 9.96
CA LEU A 325 24.35 10.85 10.59
C LEU A 325 24.34 10.93 12.13
N SER A 326 23.19 11.19 12.74
CA SER A 326 23.01 11.13 14.19
C SER A 326 22.11 9.98 14.56
N VAL A 327 22.29 9.36 15.73
CA VAL A 327 21.32 8.40 16.30
C VAL A 327 20.38 9.09 17.30
N GLU A 328 20.84 10.18 17.91
CA GLU A 328 20.14 10.90 18.97
C GLU A 328 18.81 11.52 18.47
N ASP A 329 17.88 11.73 19.40
CA ASP A 329 16.61 12.43 19.19
C ASP A 329 15.73 11.89 18.05
N LYS A 330 15.83 10.58 17.76
CA LYS A 330 14.96 9.90 16.80
C LYS A 330 14.21 8.73 17.41
N SER A 331 12.95 8.59 16.99
CA SER A 331 12.13 7.42 17.26
C SER A 331 12.59 6.21 16.42
N GLU A 332 12.14 5.03 16.84
CA GLU A 332 12.34 3.78 16.09
C GLU A 332 11.79 3.87 14.64
N TYR A 333 10.62 4.49 14.43
CA TYR A 333 10.01 4.65 13.11
C TYR A 333 10.86 5.55 12.19
N GLN A 334 11.40 6.64 12.73
CA GLN A 334 12.28 7.55 12.00
C GLN A 334 13.59 6.87 11.58
N ILE A 335 14.20 6.07 12.45
CA ILE A 335 15.44 5.36 12.11
C ILE A 335 15.18 4.25 11.10
N LYS A 336 14.08 3.50 11.26
CA LYS A 336 13.70 2.43 10.33
C LYS A 336 13.49 2.98 8.92
N SER A 337 12.75 4.08 8.77
CA SER A 337 12.49 4.67 7.44
C SER A 337 13.77 5.14 6.75
N ILE A 338 14.70 5.81 7.45
CA ILE A 338 16.01 6.20 6.88
C ILE A 338 16.77 4.96 6.39
N LEU A 339 16.84 3.90 7.20
CA LEU A 339 17.58 2.69 6.87
C LEU A 339 16.97 1.91 5.72
N GLU A 340 15.64 1.81 5.66
CA GLU A 340 14.96 1.15 4.55
C GLU A 340 15.33 1.79 3.22
N MET A 341 15.39 3.12 3.16
CA MET A 341 15.82 3.81 1.96
C MET A 341 17.32 3.63 1.68
N ALA A 342 18.18 3.75 2.69
CA ALA A 342 19.63 3.54 2.51
C ALA A 342 19.96 2.15 1.94
N ILE A 343 19.23 1.11 2.38
CA ILE A 343 19.41 -0.26 1.89
C ILE A 343 19.09 -0.38 0.39
N LEU A 344 18.04 0.30 -0.11
CA LEU A 344 17.73 0.29 -1.54
C LEU A 344 18.87 0.87 -2.39
N TYR A 345 19.56 1.88 -1.86
CA TYR A 345 20.69 2.54 -2.54
C TYR A 345 21.99 1.72 -2.53
N LEU A 346 22.05 0.57 -1.86
CA LEU A 346 23.20 -0.35 -1.97
C LEU A 346 23.32 -0.99 -3.36
N ASP A 347 22.23 -1.06 -4.13
CA ASP A 347 22.21 -1.58 -5.51
C ASP A 347 22.75 -0.58 -6.54
N ILE A 348 22.84 0.71 -6.16
CA ILE A 348 23.27 1.76 -7.08
C ILE A 348 24.74 2.06 -6.82
N SER A 349 25.61 1.63 -7.73
CA SER A 349 27.08 1.72 -7.59
C SER A 349 27.58 3.12 -7.21
N GLU A 350 26.99 4.17 -7.78
CA GLU A 350 27.31 5.58 -7.49
C GLU A 350 27.07 5.96 -6.02
N TYR A 351 26.01 5.42 -5.40
CA TYR A 351 25.58 5.81 -4.05
C TYR A 351 25.91 4.75 -2.99
N LYS A 352 26.57 3.66 -3.38
CA LYS A 352 26.82 2.52 -2.50
C LYS A 352 27.60 2.89 -1.24
N GLU A 353 28.68 3.65 -1.38
CA GLU A 353 29.52 4.04 -0.25
C GLU A 353 28.78 4.93 0.75
N ILE A 354 27.98 5.89 0.27
CA ILE A 354 27.19 6.74 1.15
C ILE A 354 26.06 5.96 1.83
N ALA A 355 25.41 5.04 1.12
CA ALA A 355 24.42 4.13 1.71
C ALA A 355 25.03 3.28 2.83
N GLN A 356 26.22 2.71 2.60
CA GLN A 356 26.97 1.97 3.62
C GLN A 356 27.27 2.83 4.85
N LYS A 357 27.75 4.07 4.65
CA LYS A 357 28.01 5.03 5.73
C LYS A 357 26.76 5.30 6.58
N ILE A 358 25.61 5.48 5.94
CA ILE A 358 24.33 5.70 6.64
C ILE A 358 23.99 4.47 7.50
N ILE A 359 24.02 3.27 6.91
CA ILE A 359 23.70 2.02 7.62
C ILE A 359 24.63 1.82 8.84
N LEU A 360 25.93 2.03 8.65
CA LEU A 360 26.92 1.86 9.72
C LEU A 360 26.77 2.87 10.85
N THR A 361 26.17 4.04 10.59
CA THR A 361 25.86 5.02 11.65
C THR A 361 24.93 4.43 12.71
N TYR A 362 24.00 3.56 12.31
CA TYR A 362 22.98 2.99 13.19
C TYR A 362 23.34 1.59 13.72
N LYS A 363 24.54 1.07 13.44
CA LYS A 363 24.89 -0.33 13.75
C LYS A 363 24.84 -0.69 15.25
N ASN A 364 25.07 0.28 16.14
CA ASN A 364 25.16 0.07 17.59
C ASN A 364 24.00 0.69 18.38
N THR A 365 22.91 1.07 17.70
CA THR A 365 21.71 1.54 18.42
C THR A 365 21.03 0.42 19.19
N ASP A 366 20.38 0.79 20.30
CA ASP A 366 19.57 -0.13 21.10
C ASP A 366 18.18 -0.41 20.49
N ILE A 367 17.85 0.25 19.39
CA ILE A 367 16.59 0.06 18.66
C ILE A 367 16.59 -1.28 17.91
N ASP A 368 15.43 -1.94 17.88
CA ASP A 368 15.23 -3.13 17.05
C ASP A 368 15.26 -2.76 15.55
N LEU A 369 16.42 -3.00 14.93
CA LEU A 369 16.65 -2.85 13.49
C LEU A 369 16.69 -4.19 12.76
N GLN A 370 16.16 -5.26 13.37
CA GLN A 370 16.26 -6.61 12.86
C GLN A 370 15.65 -6.75 11.46
N PHE A 371 14.50 -6.12 11.23
CA PHE A 371 13.78 -6.18 9.96
C PHE A 371 14.49 -5.45 8.82
N PRO A 372 14.78 -4.13 8.90
CA PRO A 372 15.45 -3.43 7.81
C PRO A 372 16.82 -4.05 7.50
N LEU A 373 17.68 -4.28 8.51
CA LEU A 373 19.04 -4.78 8.26
C LEU A 373 19.05 -6.18 7.64
N SER A 374 18.08 -7.04 7.95
CA SER A 374 17.99 -8.36 7.31
C SER A 374 17.80 -8.29 5.79
N LYS A 375 17.18 -7.22 5.27
CA LYS A 375 16.95 -7.01 3.82
C LYS A 375 18.25 -6.78 3.04
N ILE A 376 19.34 -6.40 3.72
CA ILE A 376 20.67 -6.23 3.11
C ILE A 376 21.10 -7.50 2.38
N PHE A 377 20.75 -8.67 2.91
CA PHE A 377 21.16 -9.96 2.34
C PHE A 377 20.28 -10.46 1.18
N ASN A 378 19.44 -9.60 0.62
CA ASN A 378 18.82 -9.88 -0.67
C ASN A 378 19.91 -9.95 -1.77
N LYS A 379 19.74 -10.85 -2.75
CA LYS A 379 20.74 -11.14 -3.80
C LYS A 379 21.22 -9.94 -4.60
N ILE A 380 20.46 -8.84 -4.58
CA ILE A 380 20.71 -7.64 -5.36
C ILE A 380 21.78 -6.73 -4.70
N TYR A 381 21.87 -6.69 -3.37
CA TYR A 381 22.67 -5.66 -2.69
C TYR A 381 24.10 -6.07 -2.33
N ILE A 382 24.38 -7.37 -2.21
CA ILE A 382 25.67 -7.87 -1.71
C ILE A 382 26.53 -8.52 -2.79
N ASP A 383 27.66 -7.87 -3.07
CA ASP A 383 28.80 -8.42 -3.81
C ASP A 383 29.93 -8.75 -2.82
N SER A 384 30.42 -9.99 -2.88
CA SER A 384 31.40 -10.55 -1.94
C SER A 384 32.78 -9.87 -2.00
N ILE A 385 33.14 -9.26 -3.12
CA ILE A 385 34.45 -8.64 -3.33
C ILE A 385 34.41 -7.19 -2.87
N TYR A 386 33.36 -6.46 -3.24
CA TYR A 386 33.29 -5.02 -2.99
C TYR A 386 32.75 -4.64 -1.60
N ASN A 387 32.01 -5.53 -0.94
CA ASN A 387 31.34 -5.21 0.33
C ASN A 387 32.04 -5.78 1.57
N LYS A 388 33.26 -6.30 1.44
CA LYS A 388 33.93 -7.05 2.51
C LYS A 388 34.08 -6.23 3.80
N GLU A 389 34.62 -5.01 3.69
CA GLU A 389 34.84 -4.16 4.87
C GLU A 389 33.52 -3.68 5.49
N PHE A 390 32.54 -3.29 4.67
CA PHE A 390 31.20 -2.94 5.15
C PHE A 390 30.54 -4.08 5.92
N LEU A 391 30.56 -5.30 5.37
CA LEU A 391 29.97 -6.47 6.03
C LEU A 391 30.73 -6.84 7.31
N LYS A 392 32.05 -6.74 7.29
CA LYS A 392 32.86 -6.95 8.49
C LYS A 392 32.46 -5.98 9.60
N GLU A 393 32.37 -4.70 9.29
CA GLU A 393 32.00 -3.67 10.25
C GLU A 393 30.55 -3.82 10.75
N LEU A 394 29.63 -4.23 9.87
CA LEU A 394 28.25 -4.53 10.24
C LEU A 394 28.17 -5.75 11.19
N MET A 395 28.95 -6.80 10.93
CA MET A 395 28.99 -8.01 11.77
C MET A 395 29.79 -7.83 13.07
N GLU A 396 30.53 -6.71 13.19
CA GLU A 396 31.17 -6.28 14.43
C GLU A 396 30.25 -5.54 15.40
N SER A 397 29.04 -5.23 14.96
CA SER A 397 28.06 -4.48 15.75
C SER A 397 27.16 -5.36 16.63
N LYS A 398 26.18 -4.75 17.30
CA LYS A 398 25.12 -5.46 18.04
C LYS A 398 24.20 -6.19 17.05
N VAL A 399 24.61 -7.39 16.64
CA VAL A 399 23.90 -8.21 15.66
C VAL A 399 22.69 -8.91 16.26
N SER A 400 21.61 -8.98 15.49
CA SER A 400 20.38 -9.66 15.88
C SER A 400 20.25 -11.03 15.25
N ARG A 401 19.40 -11.90 15.84
CA ARG A 401 19.12 -13.23 15.27
C ARG A 401 18.63 -13.17 13.83
N LYS A 402 17.73 -12.24 13.47
CA LYS A 402 17.23 -12.15 12.09
C LYS A 402 18.32 -11.72 11.11
N LEU A 403 19.19 -10.79 11.50
CA LEU A 403 20.31 -10.38 10.66
C LEU A 403 21.25 -11.55 10.39
N VAL A 404 21.63 -12.27 11.46
CA VAL A 404 22.50 -13.45 11.36
C VAL A 404 21.83 -14.53 10.52
N ARG A 405 20.55 -14.84 10.77
CA ARG A 405 19.79 -15.81 9.96
C ARG A 405 19.77 -15.43 8.47
N ALA A 406 19.55 -14.16 8.15
CA ALA A 406 19.54 -13.68 6.77
C ALA A 406 20.92 -13.84 6.12
N PHE A 407 22.00 -13.56 6.85
CA PHE A 407 23.37 -13.79 6.38
C PHE A 407 23.66 -15.28 6.16
N VAL A 408 23.27 -16.15 7.10
CA VAL A 408 23.41 -17.61 6.97
C VAL A 408 22.69 -18.13 5.72
N ASN A 409 21.42 -17.73 5.55
CA ASN A 409 20.64 -18.11 4.37
C ASN A 409 21.28 -17.62 3.06
N TYR A 410 21.79 -16.39 3.05
CA TYR A 410 22.50 -15.83 1.90
C TYR A 410 23.76 -16.64 1.55
N LEU A 411 24.55 -17.07 2.54
CA LEU A 411 25.73 -17.91 2.31
C LEU A 411 25.36 -19.31 1.81
N GLU A 412 24.26 -19.87 2.30
CA GLU A 412 23.75 -21.18 1.84
C GLU A 412 23.27 -21.14 0.40
N GLU A 413 22.65 -20.06 -0.03
CA GLU A 413 22.26 -19.90 -1.44
C GLU A 413 23.47 -19.63 -2.35
N ASN A 414 24.60 -19.18 -1.79
CA ASN A 414 25.83 -18.85 -2.52
C ASN A 414 27.02 -19.75 -2.10
N THR A 415 26.79 -21.06 -1.99
CA THR A 415 27.74 -22.03 -1.37
C THR A 415 29.19 -22.00 -1.88
N ASN A 416 29.45 -21.62 -3.13
CA ASN A 416 30.82 -21.52 -3.68
C ASN A 416 31.61 -20.32 -3.13
N SER A 417 30.95 -19.42 -2.38
CA SER A 417 31.50 -18.14 -1.92
C SER A 417 31.92 -18.12 -0.45
N ILE A 418 31.64 -19.16 0.36
CA ILE A 418 31.81 -19.08 1.82
C ILE A 418 33.26 -18.77 2.25
N ILE A 419 34.26 -19.28 1.52
CA ILE A 419 35.68 -19.02 1.78
C ILE A 419 36.00 -17.52 1.64
N LEU A 420 35.31 -16.81 0.74
CA LEU A 420 35.48 -15.35 0.57
C LEU A 420 35.00 -14.57 1.80
N TYR A 421 34.06 -15.14 2.56
CA TYR A 421 33.48 -14.54 3.75
C TYR A 421 34.11 -15.04 5.06
N LYS A 422 35.17 -15.85 5.01
CA LYS A 422 35.75 -16.50 6.20
C LYS A 422 36.07 -15.52 7.33
N ASP A 423 36.66 -14.36 7.02
CA ASP A 423 37.06 -13.38 8.02
C ASP A 423 35.82 -12.75 8.70
N ILE A 424 34.76 -12.53 7.93
CA ILE A 424 33.48 -11.98 8.41
C ILE A 424 32.76 -13.00 9.29
N ILE A 425 32.74 -14.28 8.86
CA ILE A 425 32.12 -15.38 9.60
C ILE A 425 32.82 -15.58 10.95
N LEU A 426 34.16 -15.71 10.94
CA LEU A 426 34.93 -15.89 12.17
C LEU A 426 34.68 -14.74 13.14
N ARG A 427 34.73 -13.50 12.64
CA ARG A 427 34.52 -12.30 13.45
C ARG A 427 33.11 -12.24 14.05
N LEU A 428 32.09 -12.55 13.25
CA LEU A 428 30.71 -12.65 13.71
C LEU A 428 30.56 -13.66 14.85
N CYS A 429 31.12 -14.86 14.67
CA CYS A 429 31.10 -15.91 15.67
C CYS A 429 31.82 -15.47 16.95
N GLU A 430 33.03 -14.91 16.86
CA GLU A 430 33.77 -14.37 17.99
C GLU A 430 32.94 -13.35 18.79
N ASN A 431 32.34 -12.38 18.11
CA ASN A 431 31.57 -11.32 18.78
C ASN A 431 30.36 -11.87 19.53
N ILE A 432 29.61 -12.78 18.92
CA ILE A 432 28.44 -13.41 19.55
C ILE A 432 28.87 -14.29 20.73
N LEU A 433 29.95 -15.07 20.55
CA LEU A 433 30.50 -15.92 21.61
C LEU A 433 31.22 -15.15 22.72
N GLN A 434 31.35 -13.82 22.62
CA GLN A 434 31.82 -12.95 23.70
C GLN A 434 30.67 -12.24 24.44
N MET A 435 29.44 -12.28 23.91
CA MET A 435 28.27 -11.68 24.57
C MET A 435 27.97 -12.33 25.92
N LYS A 436 27.34 -11.57 26.82
CA LYS A 436 26.85 -12.08 28.11
C LYS A 436 25.77 -13.15 27.88
N LEU A 437 25.69 -14.12 28.78
CA LEU A 437 24.73 -15.23 28.65
C LEU A 437 23.28 -14.74 28.68
N GLU A 438 23.01 -13.67 29.42
CA GLU A 438 21.69 -13.06 29.49
C GLU A 438 21.25 -12.49 28.13
N ASP A 439 22.14 -11.79 27.43
CA ASP A 439 21.88 -11.18 26.12
C ASP A 439 21.70 -12.27 25.05
N LEU A 440 22.55 -13.31 25.07
CA LEU A 440 22.42 -14.48 24.19
C LEU A 440 21.08 -15.20 24.38
N LYS A 441 20.57 -15.28 25.62
CA LYS A 441 19.27 -15.91 25.93
C LYS A 441 18.09 -15.09 25.41
N GLN A 442 18.22 -13.77 25.29
CA GLN A 442 17.17 -12.93 24.70
C GLN A 442 17.01 -13.19 23.20
N GLU A 443 18.09 -13.58 22.52
CA GLU A 443 18.13 -13.92 21.09
C GLU A 443 18.04 -15.45 20.85
N TRP A 444 17.08 -16.13 21.50
CA TRP A 444 16.93 -17.59 21.45
C TRP A 444 17.06 -18.18 20.04
N GLY A 445 17.94 -19.15 19.84
CA GLY A 445 18.18 -19.81 18.57
C GLY A 445 19.29 -19.17 17.71
N LEU A 446 19.91 -18.08 18.16
CA LEU A 446 21.11 -17.50 17.55
C LEU A 446 22.27 -18.50 17.54
N GLU A 447 22.42 -19.27 18.63
CA GLU A 447 23.44 -20.30 18.82
C GLU A 447 23.40 -21.37 17.71
N ASN A 448 22.21 -21.73 17.22
CA ASN A 448 22.05 -22.70 16.14
C ASN A 448 22.60 -22.16 14.81
N HIS A 449 22.41 -20.86 14.54
CA HIS A 449 22.94 -20.23 13.34
C HIS A 449 24.47 -20.15 13.38
N ILE A 450 25.04 -19.89 14.56
CA ILE A 450 26.49 -19.84 14.76
C ILE A 450 27.13 -21.23 14.64
N SER A 451 26.56 -22.27 15.28
CA SER A 451 27.03 -23.64 15.08
C SER A 451 27.03 -24.04 13.60
N LYS A 452 25.97 -23.66 12.87
CA LYS A 452 25.87 -23.94 11.43
C LYS A 452 26.97 -23.24 10.62
N LEU A 453 27.25 -21.97 10.92
CA LEU A 453 28.33 -21.22 10.26
C LEU A 453 29.71 -21.82 10.53
N ILE A 454 30.00 -22.18 11.78
CA ILE A 454 31.29 -22.77 12.17
C ILE A 454 31.51 -24.10 11.45
N ILE A 455 30.53 -25.01 11.49
CA ILE A 455 30.62 -26.30 10.79
C ILE A 455 30.78 -26.08 9.29
N PHE A 456 29.96 -25.20 8.70
CA PHE A 456 29.98 -24.98 7.26
C PHE A 456 31.32 -24.39 6.78
N LEU A 457 31.93 -23.50 7.56
CA LEU A 457 33.26 -22.96 7.27
C LEU A 457 34.37 -23.99 7.50
N TYR A 458 34.31 -24.77 8.58
CA TYR A 458 35.26 -25.83 8.86
C TYR A 458 35.30 -26.87 7.74
N ASP A 459 34.14 -27.42 7.35
CA ASP A 459 34.02 -28.43 6.30
C ASP A 459 34.62 -27.95 4.97
N LYS A 460 34.52 -26.65 4.69
CA LYS A 460 35.03 -26.03 3.47
C LYS A 460 36.51 -25.66 3.53
N THR A 461 37.12 -25.62 4.72
CA THR A 461 38.50 -25.16 4.91
C THR A 461 39.45 -26.23 5.40
N ILE A 462 38.97 -27.33 5.99
CA ILE A 462 39.80 -28.40 6.59
C ILE A 462 40.96 -28.91 5.69
N ASN A 463 40.74 -28.98 4.37
CA ASN A 463 41.74 -29.46 3.41
C ASN A 463 42.38 -28.34 2.56
N ILE A 464 42.05 -27.08 2.83
CA ILE A 464 42.42 -25.91 1.99
C ILE A 464 43.17 -24.85 2.81
N ASP A 465 42.68 -24.53 4.00
CA ASP A 465 43.18 -23.47 4.87
C ASP A 465 43.14 -23.93 6.33
N LYS A 466 44.25 -24.56 6.74
CA LYS A 466 44.40 -25.13 8.08
C LYS A 466 44.24 -24.07 9.19
N GLN A 467 44.72 -22.85 8.95
CA GLN A 467 44.61 -21.79 9.94
C GLN A 467 43.14 -21.43 10.22
N THR A 468 42.31 -21.37 9.18
CA THR A 468 40.88 -21.11 9.33
C THR A 468 40.15 -22.29 9.96
N SER A 469 40.48 -23.53 9.60
CA SER A 469 39.87 -24.71 10.22
C SER A 469 40.21 -24.82 11.71
N ASP A 470 41.47 -24.53 12.09
CA ASP A 470 41.90 -24.55 13.49
C ASP A 470 41.11 -23.50 14.30
N LYS A 471 40.93 -22.28 13.77
CA LYS A 471 40.07 -21.26 14.41
C LYS A 471 38.61 -21.68 14.54
N CYS A 472 38.07 -22.43 13.58
CA CYS A 472 36.70 -22.94 13.70
C CYS A 472 36.58 -23.93 14.87
N MET A 473 37.61 -24.76 15.10
CA MET A 473 37.67 -25.65 16.26
C MET A 473 37.77 -24.87 17.57
N ASP A 474 38.61 -23.83 17.64
CA ASP A 474 38.70 -22.96 18.82
C ASP A 474 37.32 -22.36 19.18
N LEU A 475 36.57 -21.88 18.18
CA LEU A 475 35.21 -21.35 18.38
C LEU A 475 34.22 -22.44 18.82
N TRP A 476 34.34 -23.64 18.26
CA TRP A 476 33.52 -24.80 18.65
C TRP A 476 33.76 -25.20 20.11
N ASP A 477 35.01 -25.19 20.56
CA ASP A 477 35.39 -25.47 21.95
C ASP A 477 34.81 -24.43 22.90
N ILE A 478 34.87 -23.14 22.55
CA ILE A 478 34.21 -22.07 23.32
C ILE A 478 32.70 -22.33 23.45
N MET A 479 32.03 -22.76 22.37
CA MET A 479 30.59 -23.10 22.44
C MET A 479 30.34 -24.29 23.37
N PHE A 480 31.20 -25.31 23.35
CA PHE A 480 31.10 -26.48 24.20
C PHE A 480 31.27 -26.13 25.70
N GLU A 481 32.29 -25.33 26.02
CA GLU A 481 32.57 -24.87 27.38
C GLU A 481 31.44 -24.02 27.95
N ARG A 482 30.91 -23.09 27.14
CA ARG A 482 29.80 -22.21 27.51
C ARG A 482 28.43 -22.88 27.46
N GLN A 483 28.35 -24.15 27.04
CA GLN A 483 27.11 -24.93 26.92
C GLN A 483 26.08 -24.31 25.96
N LEU A 484 26.54 -23.81 24.81
CA LEU A 484 25.71 -23.12 23.83
C LEU A 484 25.21 -24.08 22.73
N GLY A 485 23.90 -24.03 22.44
CA GLY A 485 23.28 -24.78 21.34
C GLY A 485 23.32 -26.30 21.51
N SER A 486 23.25 -27.03 20.39
CA SER A 486 23.32 -28.50 20.33
C SER A 486 24.75 -29.06 20.33
N VAL A 487 25.76 -28.21 20.57
CA VAL A 487 27.19 -28.57 20.47
C VAL A 487 27.56 -29.75 21.37
N ARG A 488 27.06 -29.79 22.62
CA ARG A 488 27.32 -30.92 23.53
C ARG A 488 26.79 -32.24 23.00
N GLU A 489 25.55 -32.26 22.50
CA GLU A 489 24.94 -33.48 21.95
C GLU A 489 25.67 -33.96 20.70
N ILE A 490 26.09 -33.01 19.83
CA ILE A 490 26.82 -33.32 18.61
C ILE A 490 28.23 -33.85 18.94
N SER A 491 28.97 -33.17 19.82
CA SER A 491 30.30 -33.59 20.25
C SER A 491 30.29 -34.94 20.97
N GLN A 492 29.30 -35.20 21.84
CA GLN A 492 29.16 -36.51 22.51
C GLN A 492 28.94 -37.63 21.48
N LYS A 493 28.05 -37.43 20.51
CA LYS A 493 27.83 -38.41 19.42
C LYS A 493 29.05 -38.65 18.53
N LEU A 494 29.94 -37.66 18.42
CA LEU A 494 31.20 -37.79 17.67
C LEU A 494 32.28 -38.54 18.47
N MET A 495 32.31 -38.39 19.80
CA MET A 495 33.25 -39.08 20.69
C MET A 495 32.85 -40.53 21.00
N GLU A 496 31.58 -40.90 20.79
CA GLU A 496 31.05 -42.26 20.92
C GLU A 496 31.26 -43.13 19.65
N ARG A 497 31.99 -42.62 18.65
CA ARG A 497 32.45 -43.36 17.47
C ARG A 497 33.92 -43.71 17.60
#